data_AF-A0A545AEW9-F1
#
_entry.id   AF-A0A545AEW9-F1
#
_cell.length_a   1.000
_cell.length_b   1.000
_cell.length_c   1.000
_cell.angle_alpha   90.00
_cell.angle_beta   90.00
_cell.angle_gamma   90.00
#
_symmetry.space_group_name_H-M   'P 1'
#
loop_
_entity.id
_entity.type
_entity.pdbx_description
1 polymer ?
#
loop_
_entity_poly.entity_id
_entity_poly.type
_entity_poly.pdbx_seq_one_letter_code
_entity_poly.pdbx_strand_id
1 'polypeptide(L)'
;MTETPEPGTPTGEAYDWFRRGEDLLRQGHPAAAAQLLQRALAAEPGSRQARETLARAYFDAQQYEEARELFAGIVADHPSDDYAHFGLGLAALRSGDPKAAVEHLSLAVAMKPHDHHYATALRNARAQNLVDPVGGPATPGITDLDVPQRSDELNAPSELEQLLRDYDQKPGDDANGSR
;
A
#
# COMPACT_ATOMS: atom_id res chain seq x y z
N MET A 1 18.22 -19.06 -28.16
CA MET A 1 18.75 -18.28 -27.02
C MET A 1 17.85 -18.62 -25.84
N THR A 2 18.31 -19.46 -24.92
CA THR A 2 17.55 -19.81 -23.72
C THR A 2 17.86 -18.75 -22.67
N GLU A 3 16.94 -17.82 -22.45
CA GLU A 3 16.97 -16.96 -21.27
C GLU A 3 16.86 -17.88 -20.04
N THR A 4 17.97 -18.09 -19.34
CA THR A 4 17.92 -18.57 -17.96
C THR A 4 17.22 -17.48 -17.16
N PRO A 5 16.07 -17.76 -16.53
CA PRO A 5 15.36 -16.75 -15.75
C PRO A 5 16.25 -16.23 -14.63
N GLU A 6 16.23 -14.92 -14.41
CA GLU A 6 16.97 -14.28 -13.32
C GLU A 6 16.46 -14.82 -11.98
N PRO A 7 17.35 -15.03 -10.98
CA PRO A 7 16.96 -15.56 -9.69
C PRO A 7 15.95 -14.61 -9.01
N GLY A 8 14.72 -15.11 -8.78
CA GLY A 8 13.65 -14.38 -8.10
C GLY A 8 12.52 -13.90 -9.02
N THR A 9 12.69 -13.98 -10.33
CA THR A 9 11.63 -13.71 -11.29
C THR A 9 10.65 -14.89 -11.35
N PRO A 10 9.33 -14.65 -11.33
CA PRO A 10 8.35 -15.72 -11.50
C PRO A 10 8.50 -16.42 -12.86
N THR A 11 8.08 -17.68 -12.99
CA THR A 11 8.24 -18.53 -14.17
C THR A 11 6.91 -19.18 -14.60
N GLY A 12 6.80 -19.63 -15.86
CA GLY A 12 5.59 -20.31 -16.34
C GLY A 12 4.33 -19.43 -16.36
N GLU A 13 3.18 -19.99 -15.95
CA GLU A 13 1.91 -19.24 -15.89
C GLU A 13 1.97 -18.07 -14.89
N ALA A 14 2.72 -18.21 -13.80
CA ALA A 14 2.95 -17.14 -12.83
C ALA A 14 3.69 -15.95 -13.45
N TYR A 15 4.63 -16.22 -14.37
CA TYR A 15 5.33 -15.17 -15.12
C TYR A 15 4.38 -14.37 -16.01
N ASP A 16 3.41 -15.03 -16.65
CA ASP A 16 2.44 -14.34 -17.52
C ASP A 16 1.55 -13.39 -16.71
N TRP A 17 1.02 -13.85 -15.57
CA TRP A 17 0.28 -12.99 -14.64
C TRP A 17 1.13 -11.85 -14.09
N PHE A 18 2.38 -12.14 -13.71
CA PHE A 18 3.31 -11.13 -13.22
C PHE A 18 3.58 -10.05 -14.27
N ARG A 19 3.90 -10.44 -15.51
CA ARG A 19 4.20 -9.50 -16.60
C ARG A 19 3.02 -8.60 -16.94
N ARG A 20 1.80 -9.17 -17.00
CA ARG A 20 0.58 -8.38 -17.19
C ARG A 20 0.30 -7.46 -16.00
N GLY A 21 0.54 -7.94 -14.78
CA GLY A 21 0.40 -7.14 -13.56
C GLY A 21 1.36 -5.94 -13.54
N GLU A 22 2.63 -6.16 -13.85
CA GLU A 22 3.62 -5.08 -14.00
C GLU A 22 3.25 -4.08 -15.09
N ASP A 23 2.71 -4.55 -16.22
CA ASP A 23 2.27 -3.69 -17.30
C ASP A 23 1.08 -2.81 -16.89
N LEU A 24 0.06 -3.39 -16.23
CA LEU A 24 -1.06 -2.64 -15.67
C LEU A 24 -0.60 -1.60 -14.62
N LEU A 25 0.39 -1.95 -13.79
CA LEU A 25 0.94 -1.03 -12.81
C LEU A 25 1.61 0.16 -13.50
N ARG A 26 2.39 -0.08 -14.56
CA ARG A 26 2.99 0.98 -15.39
C ARG A 26 1.97 1.86 -16.10
N GLN A 27 0.80 1.30 -16.43
CA GLN A 27 -0.31 2.04 -17.03
C GLN A 27 -1.15 2.84 -16.01
N GLY A 28 -0.86 2.73 -14.71
CA GLY A 28 -1.62 3.43 -13.67
C GLY A 28 -2.93 2.74 -13.30
N HIS A 29 -3.00 1.40 -13.47
CA HIS A 29 -4.13 0.57 -13.06
C HIS A 29 -3.77 -0.33 -11.86
N PRO A 30 -3.48 0.24 -10.68
CA PRO A 30 -2.88 -0.50 -9.56
C PRO A 30 -3.80 -1.57 -8.97
N ALA A 31 -5.11 -1.33 -8.88
CA ALA A 31 -6.07 -2.33 -8.38
C ALA A 31 -6.17 -3.56 -9.30
N ALA A 32 -6.15 -3.35 -10.63
CA ALA A 32 -6.15 -4.44 -11.60
C ALA A 32 -4.80 -5.19 -11.61
N ALA A 33 -3.70 -4.45 -11.47
CA ALA A 33 -2.36 -5.02 -11.30
C ALA A 33 -2.30 -5.94 -10.07
N ALA A 34 -2.82 -5.48 -8.92
CA ALA A 34 -2.84 -6.24 -7.68
C ALA A 34 -3.54 -7.60 -7.86
N GLN A 35 -4.69 -7.66 -8.55
CA GLN A 35 -5.38 -8.93 -8.79
C GLN A 35 -4.54 -9.93 -9.62
N LEU A 36 -3.80 -9.47 -10.63
CA LEU A 36 -2.94 -10.36 -11.41
C LEU A 36 -1.70 -10.78 -10.62
N LEU A 37 -1.12 -9.86 -9.86
CA LEU A 37 0.07 -10.11 -9.05
C LEU A 37 -0.23 -11.04 -7.86
N GLN A 38 -1.45 -10.99 -7.30
CA GLN A 38 -1.92 -11.97 -6.32
C GLN A 38 -1.94 -13.39 -6.91
N ARG A 39 -2.40 -13.56 -8.16
CA ARG A 39 -2.36 -14.87 -8.83
C ARG A 39 -0.93 -15.34 -9.08
N ALA A 40 -0.05 -14.43 -9.51
CA ALA A 40 1.37 -14.73 -9.68
C ALA A 40 2.02 -15.19 -8.36
N LEU A 41 1.78 -14.48 -7.27
CA LEU A 41 2.31 -14.81 -5.95
C LEU A 41 1.66 -16.09 -5.38
N ALA A 42 0.39 -16.37 -5.67
CA ALA A 42 -0.25 -17.61 -5.25
C ALA A 42 0.34 -18.84 -5.95
N ALA A 43 0.72 -18.72 -7.22
CA ALA A 43 1.42 -19.78 -7.94
C ALA A 43 2.88 -19.94 -7.48
N GLU A 44 3.55 -18.85 -7.13
CA GLU A 44 4.94 -18.86 -6.65
C GLU A 44 5.11 -17.99 -5.40
N PRO A 45 4.77 -18.51 -4.19
CA PRO A 45 4.76 -17.73 -2.94
C PRO A 45 6.15 -17.27 -2.48
N GLY A 46 7.20 -17.93 -2.98
CA GLY A 46 8.60 -17.57 -2.71
C GLY A 46 9.16 -16.48 -3.61
N SER A 47 8.41 -16.00 -4.62
CA SER A 47 8.92 -14.95 -5.51
C SER A 47 8.94 -13.60 -4.77
N ARG A 48 10.14 -13.19 -4.35
CA ARG A 48 10.40 -11.85 -3.79
C ARG A 48 9.93 -10.76 -4.74
N GLN A 49 10.20 -10.91 -6.04
CA GLN A 49 9.86 -9.91 -7.05
C GLN A 49 8.34 -9.79 -7.23
N ALA A 50 7.60 -10.90 -7.29
CA ALA A 50 6.13 -10.86 -7.34
C ALA A 50 5.54 -10.20 -6.08
N ARG A 51 6.10 -10.52 -4.90
CA ARG A 51 5.69 -9.92 -3.62
C ARG A 51 5.94 -8.40 -3.59
N GLU A 52 7.10 -7.95 -4.04
CA GLU A 52 7.46 -6.53 -4.11
C GLU A 52 6.55 -5.77 -5.07
N THR A 53 6.34 -6.30 -6.29
CA THR A 53 5.46 -5.64 -7.26
C THR A 53 4.02 -5.60 -6.78
N LEU A 54 3.53 -6.64 -6.10
CA LEU A 54 2.21 -6.63 -5.47
C LEU A 54 2.13 -5.57 -4.37
N ALA A 55 3.16 -5.45 -3.52
CA ALA A 55 3.21 -4.42 -2.48
C ALA A 55 3.17 -3.00 -3.06
N ARG A 56 3.88 -2.76 -4.16
CA ARG A 56 3.81 -1.49 -4.91
C ARG A 56 2.41 -1.26 -5.49
N ALA A 57 1.79 -2.28 -6.07
CA ALA A 57 0.43 -2.18 -6.58
C ALA A 57 -0.58 -1.83 -5.48
N TYR A 58 -0.47 -2.44 -4.30
CA TYR A 58 -1.30 -2.07 -3.15
C TYR A 58 -1.03 -0.64 -2.68
N PHE A 59 0.23 -0.22 -2.62
CA PHE A 59 0.59 1.14 -2.24
C PHE A 59 -0.02 2.17 -3.19
N ASP A 60 0.08 1.95 -4.50
CA ASP A 60 -0.47 2.83 -5.53
C ASP A 60 -2.02 2.78 -5.56
N ALA A 61 -2.61 1.66 -5.13
CA ALA A 61 -4.05 1.53 -4.90
C ALA A 61 -4.52 2.13 -3.57
N GLN A 62 -3.63 2.76 -2.79
CA GLN A 62 -3.88 3.33 -1.46
C GLN A 62 -4.26 2.30 -0.38
N GLN A 63 -3.98 1.02 -0.65
CA GLN A 63 -4.14 -0.11 0.27
C GLN A 63 -2.87 -0.27 1.11
N TYR A 64 -2.64 0.69 2.00
CA TYR A 64 -1.34 0.85 2.66
C TYR A 64 -1.02 -0.25 3.68
N GLU A 65 -2.03 -0.81 4.36
CA GLU A 65 -1.79 -1.92 5.30
C GLU A 65 -1.41 -3.20 4.55
N GLU A 66 -2.10 -3.55 3.46
CA GLU A 66 -1.72 -4.71 2.64
C GLU A 66 -0.30 -4.54 2.04
N ALA A 67 0.04 -3.33 1.60
CA ALA A 67 1.40 -3.03 1.14
C ALA A 67 2.43 -3.20 2.26
N ARG A 68 2.11 -2.71 3.47
CA ARG A 68 2.96 -2.81 4.66
C ARG A 68 3.24 -4.26 5.02
N GLU A 69 2.21 -5.13 5.03
CA GLU A 69 2.38 -6.55 5.33
C GLU A 69 3.33 -7.25 4.35
N LEU A 70 3.17 -6.99 3.06
CA LEU A 70 4.03 -7.58 2.03
C LEU A 70 5.47 -7.10 2.13
N PHE A 71 5.70 -5.80 2.33
CA PHE A 71 7.05 -5.28 2.53
C PHE A 71 7.69 -5.80 3.83
N ALA A 72 6.92 -5.92 4.91
CA ALA A 72 7.38 -6.52 6.16
C ALA A 72 7.82 -7.98 5.97
N GLY A 73 7.08 -8.75 5.16
CA GLY A 73 7.48 -10.11 4.77
C GLY A 73 8.81 -10.13 4.00
N ILE A 74 9.02 -9.19 3.06
CA ILE A 74 10.31 -9.09 2.35
C ILE A 74 11.45 -8.74 3.32
N VAL A 75 11.24 -7.80 4.25
CA VAL A 75 12.24 -7.43 5.27
C VAL A 75 12.55 -8.60 6.19
N ALA A 76 11.56 -9.42 6.54
CA ALA A 76 11.77 -10.60 7.38
C ALA A 76 12.67 -11.65 6.68
N ASP A 77 12.45 -11.88 5.39
CA ASP A 77 13.25 -12.82 4.58
C ASP A 77 14.62 -12.23 4.18
N HIS A 78 14.66 -10.91 3.95
CA HIS A 78 15.82 -10.17 3.46
C HIS A 78 16.02 -8.87 4.27
N PRO A 79 16.62 -8.94 5.47
CA PRO A 79 16.79 -7.78 6.35
C PRO A 79 17.76 -6.70 5.83
N SER A 80 18.49 -6.99 4.75
CA SER A 80 19.46 -6.07 4.11
C SER A 80 18.89 -5.41 2.85
N ASP A 81 17.59 -5.50 2.66
CA ASP A 81 16.91 -5.01 1.47
C ASP A 81 16.49 -3.56 1.63
N ASP A 82 17.27 -2.66 1.04
CA ASP A 82 17.05 -1.22 1.17
C ASP A 82 15.71 -0.76 0.60
N TYR A 83 15.28 -1.37 -0.52
CA TYR A 83 14.02 -1.03 -1.15
C TYR A 83 12.82 -1.51 -0.34
N ALA A 84 12.88 -2.72 0.25
CA ALA A 84 11.82 -3.21 1.11
C ALA A 84 11.67 -2.35 2.38
N HIS A 85 12.78 -1.91 2.98
CA HIS A 85 12.73 -0.94 4.09
C HIS A 85 12.14 0.40 3.67
N PHE A 86 12.48 0.89 2.48
CA PHE A 86 11.89 2.10 1.94
C PHE A 86 10.38 1.97 1.72
N GLY A 87 9.94 0.90 1.06
CA GLY A 87 8.52 0.61 0.81
C GLY A 87 7.72 0.45 2.10
N LEU A 88 8.27 -0.28 3.08
CA LEU A 88 7.64 -0.45 4.40
C LEU A 88 7.50 0.88 5.14
N GLY A 89 8.54 1.72 5.10
CA GLY A 89 8.52 3.04 5.72
C GLY A 89 7.53 4.00 5.07
N LEU A 90 7.41 3.98 3.73
CA LEU A 90 6.39 4.75 3.02
C LEU A 90 4.97 4.28 3.33
N ALA A 91 4.74 2.96 3.34
CA ALA A 91 3.44 2.38 3.67
C ALA A 91 3.03 2.76 5.10
N ALA A 92 3.94 2.60 6.07
CA ALA A 92 3.71 3.01 7.46
C ALA A 92 3.37 4.51 7.60
N LEU A 93 4.08 5.38 6.87
CA LEU A 93 3.80 6.81 6.90
C LEU A 93 2.39 7.12 6.38
N ARG A 94 1.96 6.44 5.31
CA ARG A 94 0.63 6.63 4.72
C ARG A 94 -0.50 6.02 5.55
N SER A 95 -0.22 4.95 6.29
CA SER A 95 -1.15 4.36 7.26
C SER A 95 -1.24 5.14 8.59
N GLY A 96 -0.47 6.22 8.76
CA GLY A 96 -0.52 7.05 9.98
C GLY A 96 0.39 6.58 11.12
N ASP A 97 1.43 5.79 10.83
CA ASP A 97 2.47 5.38 11.79
C ASP A 97 3.82 6.03 11.44
N PRO A 98 3.96 7.36 11.65
CA PRO A 98 5.18 8.09 11.27
C PRO A 98 6.39 7.66 12.10
N LYS A 99 6.18 7.07 13.29
CA LYS A 99 7.25 6.52 14.12
C LYS A 99 7.90 5.31 13.44
N ALA A 100 7.10 4.30 13.07
CA ALA A 100 7.60 3.14 12.33
C ALA A 100 8.20 3.54 10.97
N ALA A 101 7.62 4.55 10.31
CA ALA A 101 8.17 5.10 9.08
C ALA A 101 9.60 5.64 9.26
N VAL A 102 9.85 6.41 10.32
CA VAL A 102 11.20 6.94 10.61
C VAL A 102 12.21 5.82 10.84
N GLU A 103 11.83 4.74 11.53
CA GLU A 103 12.72 3.61 11.80
C GLU A 103 13.16 2.93 10.49
N HIS A 104 12.21 2.52 9.64
CA HIS A 104 12.53 1.82 8.40
C HIS A 104 13.18 2.72 7.34
N LEU A 105 12.76 3.99 7.22
CA LEU A 105 13.40 4.93 6.30
C LEU A 105 14.82 5.29 6.75
N SER A 106 15.11 5.29 8.06
CA SER A 106 16.48 5.48 8.55
C SER A 106 17.39 4.32 8.16
N LEU A 107 16.89 3.08 8.18
CA LEU A 107 17.62 1.91 7.70
C LEU A 107 17.89 1.98 6.20
N ALA A 108 16.87 2.32 5.39
CA ALA A 108 17.04 2.48 3.94
C ALA A 108 18.11 3.55 3.60
N VAL A 109 18.07 4.71 4.28
CA VAL A 109 19.10 5.77 4.12
C VAL A 109 20.48 5.29 4.58
N ALA A 110 20.57 4.52 5.67
CA ALA A 110 21.84 3.98 6.12
C ALA A 110 22.47 3.00 5.11
N MET A 111 21.64 2.22 4.42
CA MET A 111 22.08 1.29 3.37
C MET A 111 22.45 2.01 2.07
N LYS A 112 21.66 3.01 1.65
CA LYS A 112 21.92 3.86 0.46
C LYS A 112 21.87 5.35 0.79
N PRO A 113 22.95 5.91 1.36
CA PRO A 113 22.96 7.31 1.81
C PRO A 113 22.95 8.33 0.67
N HIS A 114 23.26 7.91 -0.56
CA HIS A 114 23.26 8.75 -1.75
C HIS A 114 21.91 8.75 -2.49
N ASP A 115 20.93 7.95 -2.05
CA ASP A 115 19.60 7.97 -2.64
C ASP A 115 18.76 9.13 -2.06
N HIS A 116 18.60 10.17 -2.86
CA HIS A 116 17.85 11.37 -2.47
C HIS A 116 16.38 11.08 -2.20
N HIS A 117 15.77 10.05 -2.81
CA HIS A 117 14.38 9.70 -2.53
C HIS A 117 14.22 9.20 -1.10
N TYR A 118 15.17 8.38 -0.62
CA TYR A 118 15.15 7.84 0.74
C TYR A 118 15.34 8.95 1.76
N ALA A 119 16.32 9.84 1.53
CA ALA A 119 16.56 10.99 2.38
C ALA A 119 15.35 11.93 2.45
N THR A 120 14.67 12.16 1.32
CA THR A 120 13.47 13.01 1.25
C THR A 120 12.31 12.37 2.00
N ALA A 121 12.07 11.08 1.82
CA ALA A 121 11.02 10.36 2.54
C ALA A 121 11.28 10.37 4.05
N LEU A 122 12.51 10.12 4.49
CA LEU A 122 12.87 10.18 5.91
C LEU A 122 12.63 11.58 6.50
N ARG A 123 13.00 12.64 5.78
CA ARG A 123 12.73 14.02 6.21
C ARG A 123 11.23 14.26 6.39
N ASN A 124 10.41 13.79 5.46
CA ASN A 124 8.95 13.94 5.52
C ASN A 124 8.36 13.15 6.70
N ALA A 125 8.83 11.92 6.93
CA ALA A 125 8.40 11.09 8.06
C ALA A 125 8.76 11.73 9.40
N ARG A 126 9.97 12.27 9.55
CA ARG A 126 10.38 13.01 10.76
C ARG A 126 9.56 14.26 11.01
N ALA A 127 9.20 14.99 9.95
CA ALA A 127 8.34 16.15 10.06
C ALA A 127 6.95 15.77 10.58
N GLN A 128 6.34 14.70 10.05
CA GLN A 128 5.04 14.21 10.54
C GLN A 128 5.13 13.67 11.96
N ASN A 129 6.16 12.88 12.28
CA ASN A 129 6.39 12.35 13.63
C ASN A 129 6.60 13.45 14.70
N LEU A 130 7.02 14.66 14.30
CA LEU A 130 7.14 15.82 15.20
C LEU A 130 5.83 16.62 15.32
N VAL A 131 4.97 16.54 14.30
CA VAL A 131 3.65 17.21 14.24
C VAL A 131 2.57 16.38 14.95
N ASP A 132 2.84 15.13 15.28
CA ASP A 132 2.10 14.32 16.25
C ASP A 132 2.72 14.40 17.66
N PRO A 133 2.61 15.52 18.39
CA PRO A 133 2.93 15.50 19.80
C PRO A 133 1.83 14.69 20.50
N VAL A 134 2.23 13.80 21.39
CA VAL A 134 1.35 13.41 22.49
C VAL A 134 0.91 14.71 23.18
N GLY A 135 -0.32 15.16 22.90
CA GLY A 135 -0.89 16.40 23.41
C GLY A 135 -0.43 17.64 22.65
N GLY A 136 -1.39 18.51 22.29
CA GLY A 136 -1.15 19.84 21.75
C GLY A 136 -0.25 20.72 22.64
N PRO A 137 -0.06 22.02 22.32
CA PRO A 137 0.76 22.88 23.15
C PRO A 137 0.27 22.80 24.60
N ALA A 138 1.13 22.36 25.51
CA ALA A 138 0.91 22.50 26.94
C ALA A 138 0.82 24.00 27.22
N THR A 139 -0.40 24.54 27.15
CA THR A 139 -0.74 25.82 27.73
C THR A 139 -0.53 25.67 29.24
N PRO A 140 0.30 26.51 29.87
CA PRO A 140 0.30 26.57 31.33
C PRO A 140 -1.11 27.00 31.76
N GLY A 141 -1.72 26.17 32.59
CA GLY A 141 -3.14 26.23 32.91
C GLY A 141 -3.60 27.61 33.39
N ILE A 142 -4.71 28.06 32.80
CA ILE A 142 -5.59 29.08 33.37
C ILE A 142 -7.03 28.68 33.02
N THR A 143 -7.65 28.00 33.99
CA THR A 143 -9.01 28.21 34.52
C THR A 143 -10.23 28.09 33.58
N ASP A 144 -11.06 27.09 33.91
CA ASP A 144 -12.53 27.12 34.04
C ASP A 144 -13.35 27.84 32.97
N LEU A 145 -14.14 27.07 32.22
CA LEU A 145 -15.51 27.44 31.83
C LEU A 145 -16.27 26.20 31.33
N ASP A 146 -17.18 25.77 32.20
CA ASP A 146 -18.44 25.07 31.97
C ASP A 146 -18.90 24.95 30.50
N VAL A 147 -19.04 23.71 30.00
CA VAL A 147 -19.87 23.39 28.83
C VAL A 147 -20.70 22.15 29.15
N PRO A 148 -22.04 22.23 29.13
CA PRO A 148 -22.91 21.11 29.49
C PRO A 148 -22.96 20.03 28.41
N GLN A 149 -23.06 18.79 28.89
CA GLN A 149 -23.30 17.58 28.11
C GLN A 149 -24.60 17.68 27.31
N ARG A 150 -24.52 17.48 25.98
CA ARG A 150 -25.66 17.11 25.13
C ARG A 150 -25.29 15.83 24.41
N SER A 151 -25.79 14.74 24.97
CA SER A 151 -26.16 13.52 24.27
C SER A 151 -27.11 13.83 23.11
N ASP A 152 -27.35 12.82 22.26
CA ASP A 152 -28.27 12.82 21.10
C ASP A 152 -27.56 13.30 19.81
N GLU A 153 -27.56 12.63 18.66
CA GLU A 153 -28.22 11.43 18.15
C GLU A 153 -27.69 11.22 16.70
N LEU A 154 -28.06 10.09 16.08
CA LEU A 154 -28.04 9.77 14.64
C LEU A 154 -26.92 8.86 14.10
N ASN A 155 -27.14 7.59 14.40
CA ASN A 155 -26.98 6.45 13.52
C ASN A 155 -27.48 6.73 12.08
N ALA A 156 -26.60 6.57 11.09
CA ALA A 156 -27.00 6.43 9.69
C ALA A 156 -26.02 5.49 8.94
N PRO A 157 -26.47 4.28 8.55
CA PRO A 157 -25.87 3.55 7.44
C PRO A 157 -26.90 3.43 6.31
N SER A 158 -26.73 4.14 5.19
CA SER A 158 -27.67 3.99 4.05
C SER A 158 -27.08 4.12 2.65
N GLU A 159 -25.90 4.72 2.44
CA GLU A 159 -25.45 5.00 1.06
C GLU A 159 -24.71 3.82 0.38
N LEU A 160 -24.03 2.96 1.14
CA LEU A 160 -23.28 1.83 0.58
C LEU A 160 -24.17 0.65 0.13
N GLU A 161 -25.31 0.44 0.79
CA GLU A 161 -26.24 -0.65 0.46
C GLU A 161 -27.07 -0.35 -0.80
N GLN A 162 -27.27 0.92 -1.13
CA GLN A 162 -28.00 1.34 -2.32
C GLN A 162 -27.15 1.17 -3.59
N LEU A 163 -25.84 1.39 -3.49
CA LEU A 163 -24.90 1.30 -4.62
C LEU A 163 -24.67 -0.15 -5.08
N LEU A 164 -24.72 -1.12 -4.16
CA LEU A 164 -24.50 -2.53 -4.46
C LEU A 164 -25.68 -3.21 -5.16
N ARG A 165 -26.92 -2.71 -4.99
CA ARG A 165 -28.09 -3.23 -5.74
C ARG A 165 -28.09 -2.82 -7.21
N ASP A 166 -27.55 -1.65 -7.53
CA ASP A 166 -27.58 -1.12 -8.90
C ASP A 166 -26.59 -1.85 -9.83
N TYR A 167 -25.53 -2.44 -9.26
CA TYR A 167 -24.50 -3.15 -10.02
C TYR A 167 -24.93 -4.55 -10.52
N ASP A 168 -25.86 -5.21 -9.81
CA ASP A 168 -26.31 -6.58 -10.15
C ASP A 168 -27.38 -6.60 -11.26
N GLN A 169 -27.93 -5.44 -11.64
CA GLN A 169 -29.16 -5.36 -12.45
C GLN A 169 -28.96 -4.86 -13.89
N LYS A 170 -27.80 -5.10 -14.53
CA LYS A 170 -27.69 -4.96 -16.00
C LYS A 170 -27.96 -6.29 -16.70
N PRO A 171 -29.14 -6.47 -17.34
CA PRO A 171 -29.34 -7.59 -18.26
C PRO A 171 -28.45 -7.41 -19.50
N GLY A 172 -27.81 -8.50 -19.92
CA GLY A 172 -27.13 -8.60 -21.20
C GLY A 172 -28.12 -8.40 -22.34
N ASP A 173 -27.92 -7.35 -23.13
CA ASP A 173 -28.71 -7.08 -24.33
C ASP A 173 -28.11 -7.88 -25.48
N ASP A 174 -28.74 -9.02 -25.77
CA ASP A 174 -28.60 -9.77 -26.99
C ASP A 174 -29.05 -8.93 -28.19
N ALA A 175 -28.08 -8.48 -29.00
CA ALA A 175 -28.34 -8.01 -30.35
C ALA A 175 -27.22 -8.43 -31.29
N ASN A 176 -27.27 -9.66 -31.79
CA ASN A 176 -26.61 -10.00 -33.06
C ASN A 176 -27.67 -10.42 -34.08
N GLY A 177 -27.69 -9.67 -35.18
CA GLY A 177 -28.74 -9.68 -36.18
C GLY A 177 -28.64 -10.85 -37.15
N SER A 178 -29.83 -11.28 -37.58
CA SER A 178 -30.05 -12.15 -38.73
C SER A 178 -29.41 -11.60 -40.00
N ARG A 179 -28.69 -12.46 -40.72
CA ARG A 179 -28.54 -12.39 -42.17
C ARG A 179 -28.50 -13.79 -42.75
#